data_AF-A0A915C354-F1
#
_entry.id   AF-A0A915C354-F1
#
_cell.length_a   1.000
_cell.length_b   1.000
_cell.length_c   1.000
_cell.angle_alpha   90.00
_cell.angle_beta   90.00
_cell.angle_gamma   90.00
#
_symmetry.space_group_name_H-M   'P 1'
#
loop_
_entity.id
_entity.type
_entity.pdbx_description
1 polymer ?
#
loop_
_entity_poly.entity_id
_entity_poly.type
_entity_poly.pdbx_seq_one_letter_code
_entity_poly.pdbx_strand_id
1 'polypeptide(L)'
;METSNRDNERRTVQKWCGEELEESGCQQSGFGSKWTSRCVCERALCNGDAALVAAGLEPSSGTVPTSLPVTHLALLSFVLFFVAASCSLLLINTLCVHCC
;
A
#
# COMPACT_ATOMS: atom_id res chain seq x y z
N MET A 1 11.75 6.89 -23.41
CA MET A 1 10.51 7.47 -22.85
C MET A 1 9.68 6.37 -22.22
N GLU A 2 9.11 6.61 -21.04
CA GLU A 2 8.17 5.72 -20.37
C GLU A 2 6.98 6.53 -19.87
N THR A 3 5.78 5.99 -20.06
CA THR A 3 4.56 6.47 -19.40
C THR A 3 3.96 5.33 -18.59
N SER A 4 3.71 5.60 -17.31
CA SER A 4 3.13 4.66 -16.37
C SER A 4 1.81 5.24 -15.86
N ASN A 5 0.72 4.53 -16.07
CA ASN A 5 -0.60 4.87 -15.53
C ASN A 5 -0.95 3.91 -14.40
N ARG A 6 -1.26 4.48 -13.24
CA ARG A 6 -1.73 3.77 -12.07
C ARG A 6 -3.20 4.05 -11.84
N ASP A 7 -3.99 3.00 -11.90
CA ASP A 7 -5.40 2.97 -11.56
C ASP A 7 -5.60 2.00 -10.39
N ASN A 8 -5.74 2.57 -9.19
CA ASN A 8 -5.83 1.81 -7.95
C ASN A 8 -4.56 0.93 -7.73
N GLU A 9 -4.70 -0.40 -7.77
CA GLU A 9 -3.58 -1.36 -7.67
C GLU A 9 -3.03 -1.82 -9.02
N ARG A 10 -3.69 -1.47 -10.13
CA ARG A 10 -3.23 -1.86 -11.47
C ARG A 10 -2.30 -0.78 -12.03
N ARG A 11 -1.10 -1.22 -12.42
CA ARG A 11 -0.13 -0.38 -13.12
C ARG A 11 -0.04 -0.84 -14.57
N THR A 12 -0.19 0.09 -15.50
CA THR A 12 0.07 -0.12 -16.92
C THR A 12 1.28 0.72 -17.31
N VAL A 13 2.26 0.10 -17.96
CA VAL A 13 3.52 0.73 -18.34
C VAL A 13 3.68 0.63 -19.85
N GLN A 14 3.92 1.76 -20.49
CA GLN A 14 4.22 1.85 -21.91
C GLN A 14 5.60 2.50 -22.06
N LYS A 15 6.50 1.82 -22.77
CA LYS A 15 7.87 2.31 -23.01
C LYS A 15 8.12 2.41 -24.50
N TRP A 16 8.76 3.51 -24.91
CA TRP A 16 9.16 3.72 -26.30
C TRP A 16 10.41 4.57 -26.38
N CYS A 17 11.12 4.47 -27.49
CA CYS A 17 12.14 5.44 -27.87
C CYS A 17 11.41 6.61 -28.55
N GLY A 18 11.66 7.83 -28.10
CA GLY A 18 11.15 8.99 -28.81
C GLY A 18 12.14 9.44 -29.86
N GLU A 19 11.62 10.06 -30.92
CA GLU A 19 12.42 10.60 -32.02
C GLU A 19 12.77 12.08 -31.80
N GLU A 20 12.03 12.77 -30.93
CA GLU A 20 12.21 14.19 -30.61
C GLU A 20 13.06 14.39 -29.35
N LEU A 21 13.81 15.50 -29.33
CA LEU A 21 14.60 15.93 -28.19
C LEU A 21 13.67 16.59 -27.15
N GLU A 22 13.15 15.77 -26.25
CA GLU A 22 12.40 16.22 -25.07
C GLU A 22 13.34 16.40 -23.86
N GLU A 23 12.97 17.29 -22.93
CA GLU A 23 13.74 17.53 -21.71
C GLU A 23 13.76 16.26 -20.83
N SER A 24 14.95 15.87 -20.38
CA SER A 24 15.13 14.72 -19.51
C SER A 24 14.54 14.99 -18.13
N GLY A 25 13.70 14.07 -17.66
CA GLY A 25 13.07 14.19 -16.35
C GLY A 25 11.86 13.27 -16.22
N CYS A 26 11.42 13.11 -14.98
CA CYS A 26 10.16 12.45 -14.68
C CYS A 26 9.15 13.49 -14.21
N GLN A 27 7.93 13.41 -14.72
CA GLN A 27 6.81 14.24 -14.34
C GLN A 27 5.62 13.35 -14.00
N GLN A 28 4.73 13.82 -13.13
CA GLN A 28 3.53 13.10 -12.76
C GLN A 28 2.32 14.04 -12.82
N SER A 29 1.22 13.52 -13.37
CA SER A 29 -0.07 14.19 -13.43
C SER A 29 -1.12 13.31 -12.75
N GLY A 30 -1.93 13.89 -11.89
CA GLY A 30 -2.99 13.20 -11.15
C GLY A 30 -4.38 13.62 -11.62
N PHE A 31 -5.29 12.65 -11.71
CA PHE A 31 -6.72 12.88 -11.88
C PHE A 31 -7.51 11.96 -10.93
N GLY A 32 -8.05 12.54 -9.85
CA GLY A 32 -8.71 11.80 -8.79
C GLY A 32 -7.77 10.84 -8.06
N SER A 33 -8.13 9.56 -7.96
CA SER A 33 -7.29 8.50 -7.38
C SER A 33 -6.30 7.88 -8.36
N LYS A 34 -6.28 8.34 -9.62
CA LYS A 34 -5.40 7.84 -10.67
C LYS A 34 -4.27 8.82 -10.90
N TRP A 35 -3.08 8.30 -11.16
CA TRP A 35 -1.94 9.12 -11.58
C TRP A 35 -1.25 8.52 -12.78
N THR A 36 -0.76 9.40 -13.65
CA THR A 36 0.08 9.05 -14.79
C THR A 36 1.44 9.70 -14.58
N SER A 37 2.50 8.92 -14.61
CA SER A 37 3.88 9.41 -14.63
C SER A 37 4.50 9.23 -16.00
N ARG A 38 5.33 10.19 -16.41
CA ARG A 38 6.08 10.18 -17.67
C ARG A 38 7.55 10.45 -17.37
N CYS A 39 8.44 9.58 -17.83
CA CYS A 39 9.89 9.71 -17.68
C CYS A 39 10.58 9.72 -19.05
N VAL A 40 11.38 10.77 -19.28
CA VAL A 40 12.21 10.96 -20.47
C VAL A 40 13.67 10.97 -20.03
N CYS A 41 14.53 10.29 -20.76
CA CYS A 41 15.96 10.25 -20.49
C CYS A 41 16.72 9.77 -21.75
N GLU A 42 18.02 10.09 -21.83
CA GLU A 42 18.83 9.92 -23.04
C GLU A 42 19.54 8.57 -23.16
N ARG A 43 19.71 7.84 -22.06
CA ARG A 43 20.47 6.58 -22.03
C ARG A 43 19.55 5.38 -22.27
N ALA A 44 20.14 4.24 -22.62
CA ALA A 44 19.40 2.99 -22.67
C ALA A 44 18.87 2.64 -21.26
N LEU A 45 17.59 2.26 -21.16
CA LEU A 45 16.96 1.72 -19.96
C LEU A 45 16.96 2.65 -18.72
N CYS A 46 17.21 3.95 -18.87
CA CYS A 46 17.24 4.89 -17.73
C CYS A 46 15.85 5.30 -17.21
N ASN A 47 14.78 4.98 -17.91
CA ASN A 47 13.42 5.45 -17.64
C ASN A 47 12.60 4.53 -16.72
N GLY A 48 13.23 3.57 -16.02
CA GLY A 48 12.54 2.63 -15.13
C GLY A 48 12.20 3.20 -13.74
N ASP A 49 11.74 2.32 -12.84
CA ASP A 49 11.27 2.68 -11.49
C ASP A 49 12.27 3.48 -10.67
N ALA A 50 13.57 3.20 -10.83
CA ALA A 50 14.62 3.95 -10.15
C ALA A 50 14.58 5.45 -10.49
N ALA A 51 14.20 5.82 -11.71
CA ALA A 51 14.06 7.22 -12.11
C ALA A 51 12.84 7.89 -11.47
N LEU A 52 11.73 7.16 -11.33
CA LEU A 52 10.53 7.63 -10.62
C LEU A 52 10.81 7.86 -9.13
N VAL A 53 11.56 6.94 -8.50
CA VAL A 53 12.00 7.07 -7.10
C VAL A 53 12.98 8.22 -6.92
N ALA A 54 13.97 8.36 -7.82
CA ALA A 54 14.93 9.47 -7.78
C ALA A 54 14.26 10.84 -7.95
N ALA A 55 13.16 10.91 -8.71
CA ALA A 55 12.34 12.10 -8.87
C ALA A 55 11.35 12.33 -7.71
N GLY A 56 11.28 11.43 -6.73
CA GLY A 56 10.35 11.50 -5.60
C GLY A 56 8.88 11.28 -5.98
N LEU A 57 8.60 10.73 -7.16
CA LEU A 57 7.24 10.53 -7.69
C LEU A 57 6.66 9.16 -7.32
N GLU A 58 7.51 8.23 -6.88
CA GLU A 58 7.09 6.91 -6.42
C GLU A 58 7.84 6.63 -5.10
N PRO A 59 7.15 6.14 -4.05
CA PRO A 59 7.83 5.75 -2.83
C PRO A 59 8.81 4.62 -3.15
N SER A 60 10.01 4.69 -2.57
CA SER A 60 10.95 3.57 -2.61
C SER A 60 10.21 2.34 -2.09
N SER A 61 10.14 1.28 -2.89
CA SER A 61 9.35 0.05 -2.67
C SER A 61 9.70 -0.71 -1.36
N GLY A 62 10.48 -0.11 -0.47
CA GLY A 62 10.95 -0.69 0.79
C GLY A 62 10.06 -0.46 2.02
N THR A 63 8.96 0.30 1.93
CA THR A 63 8.09 0.53 3.10
C THR A 63 6.66 0.15 2.79
N VAL A 64 6.41 -1.16 2.70
CA VAL A 64 5.07 -1.69 3.01
C VAL A 64 4.84 -1.33 4.49
N PRO A 65 3.82 -0.54 4.85
CA PRO A 65 3.52 -0.34 6.26
C PRO A 65 3.07 -1.68 6.83
N THR A 66 4.00 -2.37 7.51
CA THR A 66 3.73 -3.53 8.36
C THR A 66 2.99 -3.13 9.64
N SER A 67 2.21 -2.04 9.61
CA SER A 67 1.31 -1.71 10.69
C SER A 67 0.05 -2.54 10.52
N LEU A 68 -0.23 -3.42 11.48
CA LEU A 68 -1.51 -4.11 11.55
C LEU A 68 -2.64 -3.09 11.36
N PRO A 69 -3.58 -3.28 10.42
CA PRO A 69 -4.64 -2.31 10.21
C PRO A 69 -5.40 -2.12 11.52
N VAL A 70 -5.79 -0.88 11.87
CA VAL A 70 -6.52 -0.57 13.10
C VAL A 70 -7.76 -1.45 13.26
N THR A 71 -8.38 -1.84 12.14
CA THR A 71 -9.52 -2.77 12.09
C THR A 71 -9.18 -4.17 12.60
N HIS A 72 -7.99 -4.70 12.30
CA HIS A 72 -7.55 -5.99 12.83
C HIS A 72 -7.28 -5.92 14.33
N LEU A 73 -6.73 -4.80 14.83
CA LEU A 73 -6.50 -4.61 16.25
C LEU A 73 -7.84 -4.52 17.03
N ALA A 74 -8.82 -3.81 16.48
CA ALA A 74 -10.17 -3.72 17.05
C ALA A 74 -10.91 -5.07 17.03
N LEU A 75 -10.74 -5.86 15.98
CA LEU A 75 -11.33 -7.20 15.90
C LEU A 75 -10.69 -8.16 16.93
N LEU A 76 -9.36 -8.12 17.08
CA LEU A 76 -8.65 -8.93 18.07
C LEU A 76 -9.07 -8.57 19.50
N SER A 77 -9.18 -7.28 19.83
CA SER A 77 -9.62 -6.86 21.17
C SER A 77 -11.06 -7.30 21.47
N PHE A 78 -11.95 -7.22 20.47
CA PHE A 78 -13.32 -7.70 20.60
C PHE A 78 -13.39 -9.20 20.88
N VAL A 79 -12.64 -10.02 20.13
CA VAL A 79 -12.60 -11.48 20.33
C VAL A 79 -12.08 -11.82 21.73
N LEU A 80 -10.99 -11.19 22.18
CA LEU A 80 -10.42 -11.41 23.51
C LEU A 80 -11.41 -11.06 24.63
N PHE A 81 -12.15 -9.96 24.48
CA PHE A 81 -13.18 -9.56 25.43
C PHE A 81 -14.29 -10.61 25.56
N PHE A 82 -14.79 -11.12 24.42
CA PHE A 82 -15.82 -12.17 24.42
C PHE A 82 -15.34 -13.47 25.08
N VAL A 83 -14.10 -13.88 24.81
CA VAL A 83 -13.50 -15.06 25.44
C VAL A 83 -13.38 -14.86 26.95
N ALA A 84 -12.88 -13.71 27.42
CA ALA A 84 -12.76 -13.43 28.84
C ALA A 84 -14.12 -13.40 29.56
N ALA A 85 -15.14 -12.77 28.95
CA ALA A 85 -16.48 -12.70 29.52
C ALA A 85 -17.14 -14.09 29.61
N SER A 86 -17.02 -14.90 28.55
CA SER A 86 -17.56 -16.26 28.53
C SER A 86 -16.86 -17.18 29.54
N CYS A 87 -15.53 -17.12 29.65
CA CYS A 87 -14.80 -17.82 30.70
C CYS A 87 -15.24 -17.40 32.10
N SER A 88 -15.46 -16.11 32.34
CA SER A 88 -15.90 -15.59 33.65
C SER A 88 -17.28 -16.12 34.03
N LEU A 89 -18.23 -16.13 33.09
CA LEU A 89 -19.57 -16.69 33.31
C LEU A 89 -19.52 -18.19 33.64
N LEU A 90 -18.68 -18.95 32.94
CA LEU A 90 -18.49 -20.37 33.23
C LEU A 90 -17.91 -20.60 34.64
N LEU A 91 -16.91 -19.82 35.03
CA LEU A 91 -16.32 -19.91 36.37
C LEU A 91 -17.34 -19.57 37.46
N ILE A 92 -18.10 -18.48 37.30
CA ILE A 92 -19.15 -18.10 38.24
C ILE A 92 -20.20 -19.20 38.36
N ASN A 93 -20.68 -19.73 37.24
CA ASN A 93 -21.67 -20.82 37.25
C ASN A 93 -21.14 -22.06 37.97
N THR A 94 -19.88 -22.43 37.71
CA THR A 94 -19.26 -23.60 38.34
C THR A 94 -19.14 -23.41 39.86
N LEU A 95 -18.72 -22.23 40.32
CA LEU A 95 -18.66 -21.88 41.75
C LEU A 95 -20.06 -21.88 42.39
N CYS A 96 -21.06 -21.31 41.73
CA CYS A 96 -22.44 -21.31 42.23
C CYS A 96 -22.99 -22.72 42.40
N VAL A 97 -22.68 -23.65 41.49
CA VAL A 97 -23.13 -25.05 41.60
C VAL A 97 -22.35 -25.81 42.68
N HIS A 98 -21.08 -25.49 42.92
CA HIS A 98 -20.25 -26.20 43.90
C HIS A 98 -20.38 -25.68 45.34
N CYS A 99 -20.84 -24.44 45.52
CA CYS A 99 -21.00 -23.79 46.82
C CYS A 99 -22.46 -23.74 47.32
N CYS A 100 -23.41 -24.31 46.59
CA CYS A 100 -24.81 -24.55 47.01
C CYS A 100 -24.98 -26.00 47.46
#